data_AF-A0A397SJL8-F1
#
_entry.id   AF-A0A397SJL8-F1
#
_cell.length_a   1.000
_cell.length_b   1.000
_cell.length_c   1.000
_cell.angle_alpha   90.00
_cell.angle_beta   90.00
_cell.angle_gamma   90.00
#
_symmetry.space_group_name_H-M   'P 1'
#
loop_
_entity.id
_entity.type
_entity.pdbx_description
1 polymer ?
#
loop_
_entity_poly.entity_id
_entity_poly.type
_entity_poly.pdbx_seq_one_letter_code
_entity_poly.pdbx_strand_id
1 'polypeptide(L)'
;MAFPGGKRDSNDFDDLDTAERETFEEVGLDLGNHKLFMCVGALDDREITSTFGKNLLMVLCPFVFLQLTKETPPIEISGSEVASTHWIPLSVFFNPIITQKWDPESIDLSSRLAPNSWILQNMFKTLIGRMHFHCIGLPHIDVGGKTTLRLWGLTLQMTSDLIDVMYQQDEEPPRRLDAKRPKFDYWDVNFFVWCFLRKNRKNYKRKMFELKTRRIIWAEGWREYFVAVQKSCIIATMIRTLFALLLIRNLPIIIRKILKYYRIN
;
A
#
# COMPACT_ATOMS: atom_id res chain seq x y z
N MET A 1 -0.18 -4.58 -9.86
CA MET A 1 -0.11 -3.70 -11.04
C MET A 1 0.63 -2.43 -10.68
N ALA A 2 1.32 -1.85 -11.65
CA ALA A 2 2.05 -0.60 -11.54
C ALA A 2 1.77 0.26 -12.78
N PHE A 3 2.11 1.54 -12.71
CA PHE A 3 2.29 2.36 -13.90
C PHE A 3 3.68 2.09 -14.49
N PRO A 4 3.89 2.32 -15.80
CA PRO A 4 5.21 2.19 -16.39
C PRO A 4 6.22 3.12 -15.71
N GLY A 5 7.48 2.71 -15.70
CA GLY A 5 8.57 3.50 -15.14
C GLY A 5 9.59 2.67 -14.37
N GLY A 6 10.75 3.27 -14.12
CA GLY A 6 11.85 2.57 -13.48
C GLY A 6 12.85 3.47 -12.82
N LYS A 7 14.10 3.00 -12.74
CA LYS A 7 15.16 3.69 -12.02
C LYS A 7 15.92 4.61 -12.97
N ARG A 8 16.13 5.84 -12.52
CA ARG A 8 16.95 6.82 -13.23
C ARG A 8 18.34 6.27 -13.59
N ASP A 9 18.70 6.38 -14.87
CA ASP A 9 20.05 6.17 -15.38
C ASP A 9 20.85 7.47 -15.29
N SER A 10 22.17 7.33 -15.23
CA SER A 10 23.16 8.38 -15.39
C SER A 10 23.03 9.20 -16.67
N ASN A 11 22.45 8.62 -17.73
CA ASN A 11 22.22 9.31 -19.00
C ASN A 11 20.93 10.14 -19.03
N ASP A 12 20.01 9.92 -18.08
CA ASP A 12 18.72 10.63 -18.04
C ASP A 12 18.93 12.08 -17.57
N PHE A 13 18.42 13.03 -18.36
CA PHE A 13 18.57 14.46 -18.08
C PHE A 13 17.89 14.87 -16.77
N ASP A 14 16.65 14.42 -16.58
CA ASP A 14 15.86 14.63 -15.37
C ASP A 14 14.91 13.44 -15.13
N ASP A 15 14.06 13.57 -14.10
CA ASP A 15 13.16 12.48 -13.72
C ASP A 15 11.99 12.30 -14.72
N LEU A 16 11.69 13.32 -15.54
CA LEU A 16 10.71 13.22 -16.62
C LEU A 16 11.28 12.38 -17.77
N ASP A 17 12.52 12.65 -18.16
CA ASP A 17 13.26 11.88 -19.18
C ASP A 17 13.35 10.40 -18.79
N THR A 18 13.61 10.09 -17.52
CA THR A 18 13.54 8.71 -16.99
C THR A 18 12.15 8.09 -17.22
N ALA A 19 11.07 8.82 -16.91
CA ALA A 19 9.72 8.29 -17.06
C ALA A 19 9.34 8.04 -18.53
N GLU A 20 9.76 8.91 -19.44
CA GLU A 20 9.55 8.75 -20.88
C GLU A 20 10.34 7.55 -21.43
N ARG A 21 11.64 7.46 -21.11
CA ARG A 21 12.49 6.34 -21.52
C ARG A 21 11.97 5.00 -21.04
N GLU A 22 11.71 4.85 -19.74
CA GLU A 22 11.25 3.59 -19.15
C GLU A 22 9.88 3.20 -19.70
N THR A 23 8.97 4.16 -19.92
CA THR A 23 7.68 3.85 -20.56
C THR A 23 7.85 3.34 -21.99
N PHE A 24 8.77 3.93 -22.75
CA PHE A 24 9.08 3.47 -24.09
C PHE A 24 9.70 2.06 -24.09
N GLU A 25 10.64 1.80 -23.19
CA GLU A 25 11.29 0.49 -23.04
C GLU A 25 10.31 -0.62 -22.62
N GLU A 26 9.40 -0.33 -21.68
CA GLU A 26 8.48 -1.32 -21.13
C GLU A 26 7.29 -1.64 -22.04
N VAL A 27 6.71 -0.61 -22.67
CA VAL A 27 5.41 -0.72 -23.39
C VAL A 27 5.38 -0.07 -24.79
N GLY A 28 6.50 0.47 -25.28
CA GLY A 28 6.61 1.06 -26.62
C GLY A 28 5.89 2.38 -26.82
N LEU A 29 5.34 2.98 -25.76
CA LEU A 29 4.66 4.26 -25.84
C LEU A 29 5.68 5.40 -25.77
N ASP A 30 5.91 6.06 -26.90
CA ASP A 30 6.76 7.24 -27.01
C ASP A 30 6.04 8.49 -26.44
N LEU A 31 6.18 8.69 -25.12
CA LEU A 31 5.62 9.82 -24.39
C LEU A 31 6.28 11.16 -24.75
N GLY A 32 7.52 11.13 -25.25
CA GLY A 32 8.25 12.31 -25.74
C GLY A 32 7.70 12.85 -27.06
N ASN A 33 6.87 12.08 -27.76
CA ASN A 33 6.19 12.54 -28.96
C ASN A 33 5.06 13.54 -28.63
N HIS A 34 5.40 14.83 -28.64
CA HIS A 34 4.47 15.93 -28.35
C HIS A 34 3.26 16.07 -29.30
N LYS A 35 3.22 15.33 -30.41
CA LYS A 35 2.03 15.25 -31.28
C LYS A 35 1.01 14.23 -30.76
N LEU A 36 1.47 13.22 -30.04
CA LEU A 36 0.66 12.13 -29.51
C LEU A 36 0.31 12.34 -28.04
N PHE A 37 1.24 12.88 -27.26
CA PHE A 37 1.11 13.05 -25.82
C PHE A 37 1.54 14.44 -25.35
N MET A 38 1.00 14.88 -24.23
CA MET A 38 1.41 16.09 -23.53
C MET A 38 1.59 15.78 -22.06
N CYS A 39 2.77 16.07 -21.50
CA CYS A 39 2.95 16.04 -20.06
C CYS A 39 2.11 17.17 -19.42
N VAL A 40 1.16 16.80 -18.57
CA VAL A 40 0.28 17.73 -17.85
C VAL A 40 0.93 18.21 -16.56
N GLY A 41 1.88 17.44 -16.02
CA GLY A 41 2.68 17.78 -14.85
C GLY A 41 3.01 16.57 -13.97
N ALA A 42 3.75 16.84 -12.89
CA ALA A 42 4.08 15.84 -11.87
C ALA A 42 3.04 15.82 -10.74
N LEU A 43 2.81 14.64 -10.14
CA LEU A 43 2.14 14.55 -8.83
C LEU A 43 3.20 14.65 -7.72
N ASP A 44 2.74 14.75 -6.46
CA ASP A 44 3.64 14.84 -5.31
C ASP A 44 4.63 13.65 -5.26
N ASP A 45 5.91 13.96 -5.05
CA ASP A 45 6.99 12.99 -4.88
C ASP A 45 6.79 12.15 -3.62
N ARG A 46 7.27 10.90 -3.65
CA ARG A 46 7.18 9.98 -2.51
C ARG A 46 8.52 9.39 -2.15
N GLU A 47 8.92 9.63 -0.90
CA GLU A 47 10.03 8.91 -0.30
C GLU A 47 9.66 7.44 -0.07
N ILE A 48 10.41 6.54 -0.72
CA ILE A 48 10.31 5.11 -0.48
C ILE A 48 11.41 4.72 0.49
N THR A 49 11.04 4.33 1.69
CA THR A 49 11.98 3.98 2.75
C THR A 49 12.01 2.48 3.03
N SER A 50 13.10 2.00 3.64
CA SER A 50 13.20 0.64 4.15
C SER A 50 12.12 0.31 5.19
N THR A 51 11.93 -0.98 5.49
CA THR A 51 10.98 -1.44 6.52
C THR A 51 11.20 -0.69 7.83
N PHE A 52 10.17 0.03 8.30
CA PHE A 52 10.19 0.96 9.44
C PHE A 52 10.88 2.32 9.25
N GLY A 53 11.06 2.79 8.01
CA GLY A 53 11.35 4.20 7.73
C GLY A 53 12.77 4.66 8.09
N LYS A 54 13.73 3.74 8.24
CA LYS A 54 15.08 4.11 8.70
C LYS A 54 15.95 4.71 7.61
N ASN A 55 15.87 4.15 6.39
CA ASN A 55 16.73 4.54 5.28
C ASN A 55 15.85 4.91 4.09
N LEU A 56 16.11 6.06 3.47
CA LEU A 56 15.56 6.40 2.16
C LEU A 56 16.19 5.46 1.11
N LEU A 57 15.35 4.75 0.36
CA LEU A 57 15.78 3.84 -0.70
C LEU A 57 15.74 4.53 -2.06
N MET A 58 14.66 5.28 -2.33
CA MET A 58 14.46 6.05 -3.56
C MET A 58 13.37 7.11 -3.35
N VAL A 59 13.30 8.06 -4.26
CA VAL A 59 12.17 8.98 -4.40
C VAL A 59 11.42 8.57 -5.67
N LEU A 60 10.11 8.41 -5.55
CA LEU A 60 9.22 8.09 -6.66
C LEU A 60 8.58 9.39 -7.15
N CYS A 61 8.89 9.77 -8.39
CA CYS A 61 8.42 10.98 -9.06
C CYS A 61 7.41 10.63 -10.17
N PRO A 62 6.09 10.70 -9.91
CA PRO A 62 5.07 10.36 -10.90
C PRO A 62 4.73 11.51 -11.85
N PHE A 63 4.63 11.22 -13.14
CA PHE A 63 4.21 12.18 -14.17
C PHE A 63 2.88 11.77 -14.80
N VAL A 64 2.07 12.77 -15.16
CA VAL A 64 0.76 12.57 -15.79
C VAL A 64 0.82 13.07 -17.23
N PHE A 65 0.42 12.20 -18.16
CA PHE A 65 0.38 12.52 -19.58
C PHE A 65 -1.06 12.49 -20.10
N LEU A 66 -1.37 13.42 -21.00
CA LEU A 66 -2.60 13.48 -21.77
C LEU A 66 -2.33 12.99 -23.18
N GLN A 67 -3.10 12.00 -23.64
CA GLN A 67 -3.12 11.60 -25.04
C GLN A 67 -3.90 12.64 -25.86
N LEU A 68 -3.28 13.17 -26.91
CA LEU A 68 -3.84 14.19 -27.79
C LEU A 68 -4.56 13.60 -29.02
N THR A 69 -4.35 12.31 -29.29
CA THR A 69 -5.00 11.57 -30.38
C THR A 69 -6.19 10.75 -29.88
N LYS A 70 -7.14 10.49 -30.77
CA LYS A 70 -8.31 9.66 -30.47
C LYS A 70 -7.94 8.19 -30.26
N GLU A 71 -7.01 7.70 -31.07
CA GLU A 71 -6.55 6.31 -31.03
C GLU A 71 -5.21 6.26 -30.29
N THR A 72 -5.14 5.31 -29.36
CA THR A 72 -3.90 5.01 -28.63
C THR A 72 -2.93 4.31 -29.59
N PRO A 73 -1.66 4.76 -29.68
CA PRO A 73 -0.64 4.06 -30.44
C PRO A 73 -0.52 2.57 -30.05
N PRO A 74 -0.06 1.70 -30.95
CA PRO A 74 0.17 0.30 -30.63
C PRO A 74 1.07 0.14 -29.40
N ILE A 75 0.69 -0.76 -28.50
CA ILE A 75 1.50 -1.11 -27.32
C ILE A 75 2.43 -2.25 -27.71
N GLU A 76 3.72 -2.08 -27.46
CA GLU A 76 4.76 -3.08 -27.71
C GLU A 76 5.37 -3.50 -26.38
N ILE A 77 4.97 -4.68 -25.90
CA ILE A 77 5.37 -5.18 -24.58
C ILE A 77 6.78 -5.75 -24.66
N SER A 78 7.70 -5.24 -23.84
CA SER A 78 8.99 -5.89 -23.59
C SER A 78 8.78 -7.14 -22.74
N GLY A 79 8.80 -8.31 -23.39
CA GLY A 79 8.29 -9.57 -22.86
C GLY A 79 8.99 -10.15 -21.62
N SER A 80 10.07 -9.53 -21.12
CA SER A 80 10.75 -9.94 -19.89
C SER A 80 10.31 -9.18 -18.63
N GLU A 81 9.77 -7.98 -18.77
CA GLU A 81 9.45 -7.11 -17.62
C GLU A 81 7.94 -6.92 -17.43
N VAL A 82 7.21 -6.82 -18.54
CA VAL A 82 5.77 -6.57 -18.53
C VAL A 82 5.00 -7.81 -18.99
N ALA A 83 4.13 -8.31 -18.12
CA ALA A 83 3.29 -9.48 -18.44
C ALA A 83 2.05 -9.13 -19.29
N SER A 84 1.45 -7.96 -19.05
CA SER A 84 0.27 -7.47 -19.78
C SER A 84 0.01 -6.00 -19.46
N THR A 85 -0.67 -5.30 -20.38
CA THR A 85 -1.07 -3.90 -20.24
C THR A 85 -2.58 -3.75 -20.28
N HIS A 86 -3.15 -2.87 -19.45
CA HIS A 86 -4.59 -2.75 -19.28
C HIS A 86 -5.04 -1.29 -19.21
N TRP A 87 -6.01 -0.91 -20.05
CA TRP A 87 -6.69 0.37 -19.94
C TRP A 87 -7.88 0.26 -18.99
N ILE A 88 -7.92 1.13 -17.98
CA ILE A 88 -8.96 1.13 -16.95
C ILE A 88 -9.75 2.44 -17.06
N PRO A 89 -11.07 2.39 -17.29
CA PRO A 89 -11.89 3.61 -17.35
C PRO A 89 -11.82 4.37 -16.03
N LEU A 90 -11.55 5.69 -16.09
CA LEU A 90 -11.46 6.54 -14.91
C LEU A 90 -12.74 6.50 -14.05
N SER A 91 -13.91 6.34 -14.69
CA SER A 91 -15.22 6.21 -14.03
C SER A 91 -15.29 5.12 -12.97
N VAL A 92 -14.46 4.07 -13.07
CA VAL A 92 -14.34 3.00 -12.07
C VAL A 92 -13.97 3.57 -10.69
N PHE A 93 -13.09 4.58 -10.66
CA PHE A 93 -12.60 5.20 -9.43
C PHE A 93 -13.60 6.15 -8.77
N PHE A 94 -14.66 6.53 -9.49
CA PHE A 94 -15.76 7.34 -8.97
C PHE A 94 -16.91 6.49 -8.41
N ASN A 95 -16.87 5.16 -8.59
CA ASN A 95 -17.92 4.26 -8.13
C ASN A 95 -17.62 3.71 -6.72
N PRO A 96 -18.34 4.13 -5.66
CA PRO A 96 -18.09 3.69 -4.30
C PRO A 96 -18.33 2.19 -4.07
N ILE A 97 -19.18 1.54 -4.87
CA ILE A 97 -19.43 0.10 -4.77
C ILE A 97 -18.16 -0.69 -5.10
N ILE A 98 -17.37 -0.20 -6.07
CA ILE A 98 -16.11 -0.81 -6.48
C ILE A 98 -15.00 -0.40 -5.50
N THR A 99 -14.82 0.91 -5.29
CA THR A 99 -13.67 1.44 -4.54
C THR A 99 -13.77 1.17 -3.05
N GLN A 100 -14.97 1.11 -2.48
CA GLN A 100 -15.15 0.85 -1.05
C GLN A 100 -15.41 -0.62 -0.71
N LYS A 101 -15.40 -1.52 -1.69
CA LYS A 101 -15.43 -2.96 -1.43
C LYS A 101 -14.26 -3.36 -0.54
N TRP A 102 -14.50 -4.26 0.41
CA TRP A 102 -13.44 -4.85 1.22
C TRP A 102 -12.97 -6.13 0.55
N ASP A 103 -11.82 -6.05 -0.12
CA ASP A 103 -11.13 -7.17 -0.75
C ASP A 103 -9.61 -6.94 -0.60
N PRO A 104 -9.04 -7.19 0.59
CA PRO A 104 -7.68 -6.75 0.90
C PRO A 104 -6.61 -7.66 0.31
N GLU A 105 -5.47 -7.06 -0.03
CA GLU A 105 -4.26 -7.82 -0.36
C GLU A 105 -3.46 -8.10 0.92
N SER A 106 -3.00 -9.33 1.10
CA SER A 106 -2.41 -9.77 2.39
C SER A 106 -0.92 -10.07 2.21
N ILE A 107 -0.08 -9.39 2.99
CA ILE A 107 1.37 -9.52 2.90
C ILE A 107 1.92 -10.08 4.20
N ASP A 108 2.85 -11.02 4.06
CA ASP A 108 3.70 -11.48 5.14
C ASP A 108 4.93 -10.57 5.25
N LEU A 109 5.10 -9.91 6.40
CA LEU A 109 6.23 -9.01 6.64
C LEU A 109 7.49 -9.76 7.10
N SER A 110 7.40 -11.05 7.44
CA SER A 110 8.50 -11.81 8.04
C SER A 110 9.75 -11.85 7.17
N SER A 111 9.60 -12.04 5.86
CA SER A 111 10.71 -12.02 4.89
C SER A 111 11.41 -10.67 4.82
N ARG A 112 10.70 -9.57 5.06
CA ARG A 112 11.27 -8.21 5.09
C ARG A 112 11.98 -7.90 6.41
N LEU A 113 11.57 -8.55 7.50
CA LEU A 113 12.16 -8.38 8.83
C LEU A 113 13.39 -9.25 9.06
N ALA A 114 13.40 -10.44 8.50
CA ALA A 114 14.48 -11.41 8.63
C ALA A 114 14.83 -12.05 7.28
N PRO A 115 15.35 -11.29 6.30
CA PRO A 115 15.61 -11.81 4.96
C PRO A 115 16.56 -13.02 4.97
N ASN A 116 17.53 -13.03 5.89
CA ASN A 116 18.62 -14.01 5.90
C ASN A 116 18.37 -15.23 6.82
N SER A 117 17.18 -15.37 7.44
CA SER A 117 16.93 -16.46 8.40
C SER A 117 15.49 -16.95 8.38
N TRP A 118 15.29 -18.15 7.84
CA TRP A 118 13.96 -18.80 7.79
C TRP A 118 13.38 -19.04 9.20
N ILE A 119 14.23 -19.32 10.20
CA ILE A 119 13.81 -19.51 11.60
C ILE A 119 13.21 -18.21 12.13
N LEU A 120 13.92 -17.09 11.97
CA LEU A 120 13.44 -15.78 12.39
C LEU A 120 12.22 -15.36 11.58
N GLN A 121 12.14 -15.69 10.28
CA GLN A 121 10.93 -15.46 9.49
C GLN A 121 9.73 -16.19 10.08
N ASN A 122 9.86 -17.48 10.40
CA ASN A 122 8.76 -18.25 10.96
C ASN A 122 8.34 -17.74 12.36
N MET A 123 9.32 -17.31 13.17
CA MET A 123 9.05 -16.62 14.43
C MET A 123 8.28 -15.31 14.22
N PHE A 124 8.76 -14.42 13.34
CA PHE A 124 8.08 -13.15 13.06
C PHE A 124 6.71 -13.34 12.45
N LYS A 125 6.54 -14.32 11.57
CA LYS A 125 5.24 -14.69 11.00
C LYS A 125 4.24 -15.09 12.08
N THR A 126 4.67 -15.89 13.05
CA THR A 126 3.85 -16.33 14.19
C THR A 126 3.57 -15.18 15.18
N LEU A 127 4.52 -14.26 15.35
CA LEU A 127 4.41 -13.18 16.33
C LEU A 127 3.67 -11.95 15.80
N ILE A 128 3.78 -11.63 14.51
CA ILE A 128 3.26 -10.40 13.91
C ILE A 128 2.04 -10.67 13.03
N GLY A 129 1.99 -11.84 12.38
CA GLY A 129 0.92 -12.21 11.46
C GLY A 129 1.02 -11.50 10.13
N ARG A 130 -0.02 -11.60 9.31
CA ARG A 130 -0.12 -10.89 8.04
C ARG A 130 -0.71 -9.50 8.24
N MET A 131 -0.35 -8.63 7.31
CA MET A 131 -0.88 -7.28 7.19
C MET A 131 -1.74 -7.20 5.94
N HIS A 132 -2.98 -6.75 6.10
CA HIS A 132 -3.99 -6.63 5.06
C HIS A 132 -4.07 -5.19 4.58
N PHE A 133 -3.67 -4.96 3.34
CA PHE A 133 -3.73 -3.66 2.67
C PHE A 133 -5.04 -3.53 1.91
N HIS A 134 -5.58 -2.31 1.89
CA HIS A 134 -6.73 -2.05 1.03
C HIS A 134 -6.32 -2.20 -0.43
N CYS A 135 -7.16 -2.91 -1.17
CA CYS A 135 -7.04 -3.11 -2.60
C CYS A 135 -8.39 -2.81 -3.25
N ILE A 136 -8.33 -2.33 -4.50
CA ILE A 136 -9.47 -2.14 -5.39
C ILE A 136 -9.37 -3.21 -6.48
N GLY A 137 -10.41 -4.03 -6.59
CA GLY A 137 -10.56 -5.00 -7.67
C GLY A 137 -11.10 -4.30 -8.92
N LEU A 138 -10.27 -4.18 -9.94
CA LEU A 138 -10.62 -3.52 -11.19
C LEU A 138 -11.30 -4.51 -12.14
N PRO A 139 -12.32 -4.04 -12.89
CA PRO A 139 -13.01 -4.89 -13.86
C PRO A 139 -12.04 -5.24 -14.99
N HIS A 140 -11.78 -6.54 -15.14
CA HIS A 140 -11.04 -7.11 -16.26
C HIS A 140 -11.81 -8.32 -16.77
N ILE A 141 -11.84 -8.50 -18.09
CA ILE A 141 -12.47 -9.66 -18.73
C ILE A 141 -11.32 -10.44 -19.37
N ASP A 142 -10.98 -11.58 -18.79
CA ASP A 142 -9.97 -12.48 -19.35
C ASP A 142 -10.66 -13.62 -20.11
N VAL A 143 -9.96 -14.23 -21.06
CA VAL A 143 -10.48 -15.25 -22.00
C VAL A 143 -10.87 -16.57 -21.27
N GLY A 144 -10.60 -16.69 -19.97
CA GLY A 144 -10.96 -17.86 -19.13
C GLY A 144 -11.92 -17.57 -17.97
N GLY A 145 -12.45 -16.34 -17.84
CA GLY A 145 -13.37 -15.96 -16.76
C GLY A 145 -13.10 -14.59 -16.14
N LYS A 146 -13.85 -14.26 -15.08
CA LYS A 146 -13.82 -12.94 -14.42
C LYS A 146 -12.67 -12.87 -13.40
N THR A 147 -11.43 -12.68 -13.87
CA THR A 147 -10.32 -12.29 -12.99
C THR A 147 -10.43 -10.79 -12.68
N THR A 148 -10.05 -10.38 -11.47
CA THR A 148 -10.03 -8.96 -11.10
C THR A 148 -8.59 -8.51 -10.95
N LEU A 149 -8.20 -7.47 -11.69
CA LEU A 149 -6.90 -6.88 -11.55
C LEU A 149 -6.85 -6.14 -10.21
N ARG A 150 -5.77 -6.35 -9.44
CA ARG A 150 -5.65 -5.79 -8.08
C ARG A 150 -4.82 -4.52 -8.07
N LEU A 151 -5.46 -3.41 -7.70
CA LEU A 151 -4.82 -2.11 -7.49
C LEU A 151 -4.66 -1.83 -6.00
N TRP A 152 -3.42 -1.77 -5.52
CA TRP A 152 -3.08 -1.54 -4.11
C TRP A 152 -1.68 -0.92 -3.99
N GLY A 153 -1.27 -0.58 -2.76
CA GLY A 153 0.07 -0.06 -2.50
C GLY A 153 0.32 1.32 -3.09
N LEU A 154 1.55 1.57 -3.56
CA LEU A 154 1.96 2.87 -4.12
C LEU A 154 1.16 3.24 -5.37
N THR A 155 0.85 2.27 -6.23
CA THR A 155 0.03 2.50 -7.42
C THR A 155 -1.35 3.04 -7.04
N LEU A 156 -2.01 2.45 -6.04
CA LEU A 156 -3.29 2.95 -5.52
C LEU A 156 -3.17 4.36 -4.93
N GLN A 157 -2.06 4.67 -4.25
CA GLN A 157 -1.82 6.01 -3.71
C GLN A 157 -1.70 7.04 -4.83
N MET A 158 -0.88 6.76 -5.86
CA MET A 158 -0.73 7.62 -7.04
C MET A 158 -2.07 7.81 -7.78
N THR A 159 -2.84 6.73 -7.97
CA THR A 159 -4.20 6.83 -8.53
C THR A 159 -5.09 7.68 -7.65
N SER A 160 -5.03 7.55 -6.32
CA SER A 160 -5.81 8.39 -5.41
C SER A 160 -5.43 9.87 -5.49
N ASP A 161 -4.15 10.19 -5.69
CA ASP A 161 -3.69 11.57 -5.83
C ASP A 161 -4.11 12.17 -7.16
N LEU A 162 -4.02 11.41 -8.26
CA LEU A 162 -4.56 11.83 -9.55
C LEU A 162 -6.06 12.14 -9.44
N ILE A 163 -6.85 11.22 -8.86
CA ILE A 163 -8.29 11.41 -8.69
C ILE A 163 -8.59 12.61 -7.79
N ASP A 164 -7.85 12.81 -6.69
CA ASP A 164 -8.01 13.97 -5.81
C ASP A 164 -7.71 15.31 -6.53
N VAL A 165 -6.79 15.33 -7.49
CA VAL A 165 -6.46 16.54 -8.28
C VAL A 165 -7.52 16.86 -9.34
N MET A 166 -8.30 15.86 -9.76
CA MET A 166 -9.36 16.05 -10.75
C MET A 166 -10.61 16.77 -10.20
N TYR A 167 -10.75 16.91 -8.88
CA TYR A 167 -11.87 17.62 -8.25
C TYR A 167 -11.63 19.12 -8.19
N GLN A 168 -12.69 19.89 -8.40
CA GLN A 168 -12.65 21.35 -8.22
C GLN A 168 -12.60 21.71 -6.72
N GLN A 169 -12.14 22.92 -6.40
CA GLN A 169 -11.96 23.35 -5.00
C GLN A 169 -13.28 23.49 -4.22
N ASP A 170 -14.37 23.68 -4.94
CA ASP A 170 -15.74 23.85 -4.46
C ASP A 170 -16.53 22.53 -4.40
N GLU A 171 -16.00 21.45 -4.97
CA GLU A 171 -16.59 20.12 -4.85
C GLU A 171 -16.11 19.42 -3.56
N GLU A 172 -17.03 18.80 -2.81
CA GLU A 172 -16.61 17.92 -1.71
C GLU A 172 -15.90 16.69 -2.31
N PRO A 173 -14.58 16.53 -2.10
CA PRO A 173 -13.89 15.42 -2.72
C PRO A 173 -14.36 14.13 -2.05
N PRO A 174 -14.53 13.04 -2.81
CA PRO A 174 -14.87 11.76 -2.24
C PRO A 174 -13.81 11.33 -1.23
N ARG A 175 -14.19 10.37 -0.40
CA ARG A 175 -13.21 9.69 0.44
C ARG A 175 -12.07 9.16 -0.45
N ARG A 176 -10.83 9.54 -0.12
CA ARG A 176 -9.62 9.06 -0.82
C ARG A 176 -9.66 7.55 -1.05
N LEU A 177 -9.19 7.12 -2.21
CA LEU A 177 -9.17 5.70 -2.58
C LEU A 177 -8.27 4.90 -1.62
N ASP A 178 -7.18 5.51 -1.17
CA ASP A 178 -6.24 4.90 -0.22
C ASP A 178 -6.62 5.16 1.25
N ALA A 179 -7.85 5.61 1.54
CA ALA A 179 -8.25 6.06 2.88
C ALA A 179 -8.23 4.96 3.96
N LYS A 180 -8.32 3.70 3.57
CA LYS A 180 -8.40 2.57 4.49
C LYS A 180 -6.98 2.16 4.91
N ARG A 181 -6.68 2.39 6.19
CA ARG A 181 -5.43 1.96 6.80
C ARG A 181 -5.34 0.42 6.83
N PRO A 182 -4.14 -0.15 6.65
CA PRO A 182 -3.96 -1.59 6.75
C PRO A 182 -4.30 -2.11 8.16
N LYS A 183 -4.62 -3.40 8.24
CA LYS A 183 -4.95 -4.11 9.48
C LYS A 183 -4.15 -5.38 9.60
N PHE A 184 -3.91 -5.83 10.82
CA PHE A 184 -3.23 -7.10 11.10
C PHE A 184 -4.24 -8.24 11.31
N ASP A 185 -3.81 -9.48 11.12
CA ASP A 185 -4.55 -10.68 11.53
C ASP A 185 -4.90 -10.61 13.04
N TYR A 186 -3.95 -10.13 13.84
CA TYR A 186 -4.07 -10.13 15.29
C TYR A 186 -4.78 -8.91 15.85
N TRP A 187 -5.79 -9.15 16.68
CA TRP A 187 -6.66 -8.12 17.25
C TRP A 187 -5.92 -7.18 18.22
N ASP A 188 -4.96 -7.68 18.99
CA ASP A 188 -4.19 -6.93 19.98
C ASP A 188 -3.24 -5.94 19.31
N VAL A 189 -2.60 -6.32 18.20
CA VAL A 189 -1.81 -5.38 17.37
C VAL A 189 -2.72 -4.25 16.87
N ASN A 190 -3.88 -4.59 16.31
CA ASN A 190 -4.85 -3.60 15.85
C ASN A 190 -5.36 -2.69 17.00
N PHE A 191 -5.54 -3.25 18.19
CA PHE A 191 -5.93 -2.52 19.39
C PHE A 191 -4.87 -1.48 19.79
N PHE A 192 -3.59 -1.86 19.86
CA PHE A 192 -2.53 -0.92 20.19
C PHE A 192 -2.35 0.15 19.11
N VAL A 193 -2.45 -0.22 17.82
CA VAL A 193 -2.44 0.77 16.71
C VAL A 193 -3.59 1.76 16.90
N TRP A 194 -4.78 1.27 17.25
CA TRP A 194 -5.94 2.11 17.52
C TRP A 194 -5.71 3.05 18.71
N CYS A 195 -5.07 2.58 19.78
CA CYS A 195 -4.70 3.38 20.96
C CYS A 195 -3.73 4.51 20.60
N PHE A 196 -2.64 4.21 19.89
CA PHE A 196 -1.63 5.21 19.51
C PHE A 196 -2.18 6.27 18.56
N LEU A 197 -3.12 5.90 17.68
CA LEU A 197 -3.75 6.84 16.76
C LEU A 197 -4.91 7.64 17.37
N ARG A 198 -5.34 7.34 18.60
CA ARG A 198 -6.54 7.95 19.22
C ARG A 198 -6.46 9.47 19.31
N LYS A 199 -5.29 10.02 19.69
CA LYS A 199 -5.08 11.47 19.78
C LYS A 199 -5.11 12.12 18.40
N ASN A 200 -4.51 11.46 17.41
CA ASN A 200 -4.33 12.05 16.08
C ASN A 200 -5.63 12.00 15.25
N ARG A 201 -6.50 10.99 15.44
CA ARG A 201 -7.80 10.90 14.76
C ARG A 201 -8.70 12.12 14.92
N LYS A 202 -8.70 12.74 16.11
CA LYS A 202 -9.47 13.96 16.37
C LYS A 202 -8.92 15.16 15.59
N ASN A 203 -7.60 15.21 15.41
CA ASN A 203 -6.93 16.26 14.65
C ASN A 203 -7.13 16.08 13.14
N TYR A 204 -7.04 14.85 12.63
CA TYR A 204 -7.28 14.54 11.22
C TYR A 204 -8.67 14.96 10.75
N LYS A 205 -9.71 14.65 11.52
CA LYS A 205 -11.10 15.05 11.18
C LYS A 205 -11.30 16.57 11.11
N ARG A 206 -10.52 17.35 11.88
CA ARG A 206 -10.63 18.82 11.93
C ARG A 206 -9.82 19.52 10.85
N LYS A 207 -8.72 18.92 10.37
CA LYS A 207 -7.81 19.56 9.41
C LYS A 207 -8.15 19.27 7.93
N MET A 208 -9.15 18.43 7.64
CA MET A 208 -9.46 17.96 6.28
C MET A 208 -10.29 18.92 5.40
N PHE A 209 -10.41 20.20 5.75
CA PHE A 209 -11.27 21.14 5.02
C PHE A 209 -10.64 21.76 3.76
N GLU A 210 -9.31 21.72 3.60
CA GLU A 210 -8.62 22.31 2.44
C GLU A 210 -7.89 21.24 1.62
N LEU A 211 -8.14 21.18 0.31
CA LEU A 211 -7.60 20.16 -0.61
C LEU A 211 -6.06 20.10 -0.63
N LYS A 212 -5.38 21.26 -0.69
CA LYS A 212 -3.92 21.33 -0.74
C LYS A 212 -3.30 20.79 0.56
N THR A 213 -3.88 21.17 1.69
CA THR A 213 -3.46 20.73 3.01
C THR A 213 -3.80 19.25 3.24
N ARG A 214 -4.86 18.73 2.60
CA ARG A 214 -5.30 17.33 2.71
C ARG A 214 -4.22 16.33 2.33
N ARG A 215 -3.47 16.56 1.25
CA ARG A 215 -2.40 15.65 0.80
C ARG A 215 -1.21 15.61 1.76
N ILE A 216 -0.78 16.77 2.24
CA ILE A 216 0.30 16.89 3.25
C ILE A 216 -0.10 16.18 4.55
N ILE A 217 -1.30 16.49 5.05
CA ILE A 217 -1.89 15.83 6.21
C ILE A 217 -1.96 14.32 5.99
N TRP A 218 -2.33 13.89 4.78
CA TRP A 218 -2.46 12.48 4.46
C TRP A 218 -1.12 11.73 4.53
N ALA A 219 -0.07 12.31 3.96
CA ALA A 219 1.30 11.81 4.02
C ALA A 219 1.82 11.74 5.46
N GLU A 220 1.62 12.81 6.25
CA GLU A 220 1.92 12.81 7.69
C GLU A 220 1.21 11.68 8.43
N GLY A 221 -0.06 11.42 8.07
CA GLY A 221 -0.85 10.34 8.65
C GLY A 221 -0.36 8.95 8.33
N TRP A 222 0.25 8.72 7.17
CA TRP A 222 0.93 7.46 6.86
C TRP A 222 2.17 7.26 7.74
N ARG A 223 2.99 8.31 7.90
CA ARG A 223 4.17 8.26 8.78
C ARG A 223 3.79 7.95 10.22
N GLU A 224 2.79 8.65 10.75
CA GLU A 224 2.28 8.41 12.11
C GLU A 224 1.71 6.99 12.28
N TYR A 225 0.99 6.50 11.26
CA TYR A 225 0.47 5.14 11.23
C TYR A 225 1.59 4.10 11.32
N PHE A 226 2.65 4.21 10.52
CA PHE A 226 3.76 3.25 10.56
C PHE A 226 4.52 3.28 11.89
N VAL A 227 4.71 4.45 12.48
CA VAL A 227 5.29 4.58 13.83
C VAL A 227 4.40 3.91 14.88
N ALA A 228 3.07 4.07 14.79
CA ALA A 228 2.12 3.40 15.68
C ALA A 228 2.17 1.87 15.50
N VAL A 229 2.24 1.38 14.27
CA VAL A 229 2.40 -0.05 13.95
C VAL A 229 3.66 -0.63 14.59
N GLN A 230 4.81 0.03 14.41
CA GLN A 230 6.07 -0.44 14.98
C GLN A 230 5.99 -0.58 16.51
N LYS A 231 5.46 0.44 17.20
CA LYS A 231 5.26 0.40 18.66
C LYS A 231 4.29 -0.71 19.07
N SER A 232 3.24 -0.91 18.30
CA SER A 232 2.20 -1.89 18.57
C SER A 232 2.69 -3.32 18.40
N CYS A 233 3.47 -3.60 17.36
CA CYS A 233 4.11 -4.89 17.17
C CYS A 233 5.05 -5.21 18.33
N ILE A 234 5.90 -4.26 18.76
CA ILE A 234 6.82 -4.46 19.90
C ILE A 234 6.04 -4.78 21.18
N ILE A 235 5.01 -3.99 21.50
CA ILE A 235 4.23 -4.19 22.74
C ILE A 235 3.46 -5.51 22.69
N ALA A 236 2.80 -5.82 21.57
CA ALA A 236 2.05 -7.06 21.41
C ALA A 236 2.97 -8.28 21.55
N THR A 237 4.15 -8.28 20.92
CA THR A 237 5.10 -9.39 21.06
C THR A 237 5.62 -9.51 22.49
N MET A 238 6.00 -8.41 23.14
CA MET A 238 6.43 -8.44 24.54
C MET A 238 5.36 -9.01 25.49
N ILE A 239 4.10 -8.59 25.34
CA ILE A 239 2.98 -9.09 26.16
C ILE A 239 2.75 -10.59 25.92
N ARG A 240 2.73 -11.02 24.65
CA ARG A 240 2.55 -12.43 24.29
C ARG A 240 3.69 -13.29 24.82
N THR A 241 4.94 -12.84 24.70
CA THR A 241 6.11 -13.56 25.23
C THR A 241 6.05 -13.66 26.74
N LEU A 242 5.69 -12.58 27.46
CA LEU A 242 5.51 -12.62 28.91
C LEU A 242 4.41 -13.60 29.32
N PHE A 243 3.26 -13.56 28.64
CA PHE A 243 2.15 -14.47 28.90
C PHE A 243 2.54 -15.94 28.65
N ALA A 244 3.26 -16.21 27.56
CA ALA A 244 3.80 -17.54 27.26
C ALA A 244 4.78 -18.03 28.35
N LEU A 245 5.69 -17.17 28.83
CA LEU A 245 6.60 -17.50 29.92
C LEU A 245 5.86 -17.79 31.23
N LEU A 246 4.82 -17.00 31.55
CA LEU A 246 3.98 -17.24 32.73
C LEU A 246 3.19 -18.56 32.62
N LEU A 247 2.66 -18.87 31.43
CA LEU A 247 2.00 -20.14 31.15
C LEU A 247 2.95 -21.32 31.31
N ILE A 248 4.15 -21.26 30.72
CA ILE A 248 5.17 -22.31 30.83
C ILE A 248 5.56 -22.52 32.30
N ARG A 249 5.79 -21.44 33.04
CA ARG A 249 6.13 -21.50 34.47
C ARG A 249 5.02 -22.18 35.30
N ASN A 250 3.77 -21.90 34.98
CA ASN A 250 2.61 -22.43 35.73
C ASN A 250 2.09 -23.78 35.18
N LEU A 251 2.57 -24.22 34.01
CA LEU A 251 2.12 -25.43 33.33
C LEU A 251 2.18 -26.69 34.22
N PRO A 252 3.26 -26.94 34.99
CA PRO A 252 3.33 -28.13 35.86
C PRO A 252 2.25 -28.12 36.96
N ILE A 253 1.91 -26.94 37.48
CA ILE A 253 0.89 -26.76 38.51
C ILE A 253 -0.51 -27.01 37.94
N ILE A 254 -0.76 -26.49 36.74
CA ILE A 254 -2.03 -26.69 36.01
C ILE A 254 -2.21 -28.18 35.69
N ILE A 255 -1.19 -28.83 35.14
CA ILE A 255 -1.21 -30.27 34.83
C ILE A 255 -1.50 -31.10 36.09
N ARG A 256 -0.84 -30.81 37.22
CA ARG A 256 -1.10 -31.48 38.50
C ARG A 256 -2.55 -31.30 38.98
N LYS A 257 -3.14 -30.11 38.83
CA LYS A 257 -4.56 -29.86 39.17
C LYS A 257 -5.51 -30.65 38.28
N ILE A 258 -5.25 -30.68 36.97
CA ILE A 258 -6.07 -31.42 36.00
C ILE A 258 -5.99 -32.93 36.28
N LEU A 259 -4.79 -33.49 36.45
CA LEU A 259 -4.62 -34.90 36.77
C LEU A 259 -5.29 -35.30 38.10
N LYS A 260 -5.29 -34.39 39.10
CA LYS A 260 -6.00 -34.64 40.36
C LYS A 260 -7.52 -34.64 40.18
N TYR A 261 -8.07 -33.78 39.34
CA TYR A 261 -9.50 -33.74 39.03
C TYR A 261 -9.98 -35.04 38.34
N TYR A 262 -9.21 -35.57 37.39
CA TYR A 262 -9.53 -36.83 36.70
C TYR A 262 -9.25 -38.10 37.51
N ARG A 263 -8.61 -38.00 38.67
CA ARG A 263 -8.36 -39.15 39.57
C ARG A 263 -9.43 -39.28 40.66
N ILE A 264 -10.32 -38.30 40.78
CA ILE A 264 -11.39 -38.23 41.79
C ILE A 264 -12.77 -38.54 41.19
N ASN A 265 -12.90 -38.53 39.86
CA ASN A 265 -14.02 -39.10 39.11
C ASN A 265 -13.62 -40.44 38.51
#